data_AF-A0A554LKY4-F1
#
_entry.id   AF-A0A554LKY4-F1
#
_cell.length_a   1.000
_cell.length_b   1.000
_cell.length_c   1.000
_cell.angle_alpha   90.00
_cell.angle_beta   90.00
_cell.angle_gamma   90.00
#
_symmetry.space_group_name_H-M   'P 1'
#
loop_
_entity.id
_entity.type
_entity.pdbx_description
1 polymer ?
#
loop_
_entity_poly.entity_id
_entity_poly.type
_entity_poly.pdbx_seq_one_letter_code
_entity_poly.pdbx_strand_id
1 'polypeptide(L)'
;MAEDLSDFLEEKKIKVAYIHSDIVTLERAKIIRDLRLGKYDVLVGINLLREGIDLPEVSTVAILDADKEGFLRGKTALIQTIGRAARHINGRVIMYADRQTEAMKVAIIETNRRRKAQINYNLKNHIMPKSTARSIQKEREELVDDYIEIPKTEKTRLIRDLRKKMELAALNLEFEKAAKLRDEIILIEGK
;
A
#
# COMPACT_ATOMS: atom_id res chain seq x y z
N MET A 1 11.20 -8.47 -15.70
CA MET A 1 9.89 -9.12 -15.49
C MET A 1 8.84 -8.16 -14.93
N ALA A 2 9.00 -7.58 -13.73
CA ALA A 2 8.01 -6.63 -13.21
C ALA A 2 8.03 -5.28 -13.95
N GLU A 3 9.22 -4.84 -14.37
CA GLU A 3 9.43 -3.72 -15.29
C GLU A 3 8.82 -4.04 -16.66
N ASP A 4 9.23 -5.15 -17.30
CA ASP A 4 8.70 -5.57 -18.60
C ASP A 4 7.17 -5.70 -18.64
N LEU A 5 6.55 -6.16 -17.53
CA LEU A 5 5.09 -6.22 -17.43
C LEU A 5 4.48 -4.82 -17.34
N SER A 6 5.12 -3.89 -16.64
CA SER A 6 4.67 -2.50 -16.54
C SER A 6 4.75 -1.85 -17.92
N ASP A 7 5.86 -2.03 -18.63
CA ASP A 7 6.04 -1.53 -20.00
C ASP A 7 4.98 -2.10 -20.95
N PHE A 8 4.74 -3.42 -20.88
CA PHE A 8 3.69 -4.07 -21.67
C PHE A 8 2.30 -3.50 -21.38
N LEU A 9 1.95 -3.26 -20.11
CA LEU A 9 0.67 -2.68 -19.73
C LEU A 9 0.53 -1.24 -20.23
N GLU A 10 1.62 -0.47 -20.17
CA GLU A 10 1.67 0.90 -20.70
C GLU A 10 1.51 0.92 -22.24
N GLU A 11 2.16 0.01 -22.96
CA GLU A 11 1.95 -0.18 -24.41
C GLU A 11 0.48 -0.50 -24.75
N LYS A 12 -0.20 -1.24 -23.87
CA LYS A 12 -1.65 -1.51 -23.97
C LYS A 12 -2.53 -0.35 -23.49
N LYS A 13 -1.94 0.81 -23.17
CA LYS A 13 -2.62 2.03 -22.69
C LYS A 13 -3.36 1.83 -21.38
N ILE A 14 -2.88 0.91 -20.54
CA ILE A 14 -3.38 0.73 -19.17
C ILE A 14 -2.57 1.67 -18.27
N LYS A 15 -3.25 2.43 -17.41
CA LYS A 15 -2.59 3.33 -16.47
C LYS A 15 -1.92 2.50 -15.37
N VAL A 16 -0.62 2.31 -15.47
CA VAL A 16 0.15 1.44 -14.59
C VAL A 16 1.24 2.24 -13.87
N ALA A 17 1.49 1.87 -12.62
CA ALA A 17 2.68 2.31 -11.90
C ALA A 17 3.51 1.11 -11.45
N TYR A 18 4.83 1.25 -11.51
CA TYR A 18 5.79 0.26 -11.05
C TYR A 18 6.37 0.64 -9.68
N ILE A 19 6.46 -0.33 -8.76
CA ILE A 19 7.15 -0.16 -7.47
C ILE A 19 8.25 -1.21 -7.30
N HIS A 20 9.50 -0.73 -7.21
CA HIS A 20 10.66 -1.53 -6.80
C HIS A 20 11.08 -1.26 -5.34
N SER A 21 12.08 -2.01 -4.87
CA SER A 21 12.56 -1.97 -3.48
C SER A 21 13.27 -0.67 -3.08
N ASP A 22 13.82 0.04 -4.05
CA ASP A 22 14.72 1.19 -3.82
C ASP A 22 14.02 2.55 -3.94
N ILE A 23 12.72 2.55 -4.26
CA ILE A 23 11.89 3.75 -4.22
C ILE A 23 11.89 4.34 -2.80
N VAL A 24 12.11 5.65 -2.74
CA VAL A 24 12.07 6.43 -1.50
C VAL A 24 10.65 6.45 -0.93
N THR A 25 10.49 6.42 0.40
CA THR A 25 9.16 6.29 1.02
C THR A 25 8.15 7.37 0.59
N LEU A 26 8.59 8.61 0.43
CA LEU A 26 7.75 9.72 -0.09
C LEU A 26 7.17 9.41 -1.48
N GLU A 27 8.03 8.94 -2.38
CA GLU A 27 7.65 8.60 -3.75
C GLU A 27 6.71 7.38 -3.78
N ARG A 28 6.96 6.38 -2.92
CA ARG A 28 6.02 5.26 -2.70
C ARG A 28 4.66 5.76 -2.25
N ALA A 29 4.61 6.69 -1.29
CA ALA A 29 3.36 7.24 -0.79
C ALA A 29 2.57 7.96 -1.89
N LYS A 30 3.27 8.71 -2.76
CA LYS A 30 2.67 9.37 -3.93
C LYS A 30 2.07 8.37 -4.91
N ILE A 31 2.81 7.30 -5.28
CA ILE A 31 2.29 6.28 -6.21
C ILE A 31 1.04 5.61 -5.65
N ILE A 32 1.04 5.26 -4.36
CA ILE A 32 -0.11 4.66 -3.68
C ILE A 32 -1.30 5.64 -3.65
N ARG A 33 -1.05 6.93 -3.40
CA ARG A 33 -2.08 7.97 -3.48
C ARG A 33 -2.65 8.10 -4.88
N ASP A 34 -1.80 8.17 -5.89
CA ASP A 34 -2.19 8.31 -7.29
C ASP A 34 -3.02 7.12 -7.78
N LEU A 35 -2.72 5.91 -7.29
CA LEU A 35 -3.57 4.74 -7.50
C LEU A 35 -4.96 4.91 -6.85
N ARG A 36 -5.03 5.41 -5.61
CA ARG A 36 -6.32 5.66 -4.93
C ARG A 36 -7.15 6.76 -5.60
N LEU A 37 -6.49 7.75 -6.20
CA LEU A 37 -7.11 8.83 -6.96
C LEU A 37 -7.52 8.39 -8.38
N GLY A 38 -7.20 7.17 -8.81
CA GLY A 38 -7.50 6.66 -10.15
C GLY A 38 -6.63 7.26 -11.26
N LYS A 39 -5.49 7.88 -10.91
CA LYS A 39 -4.46 8.22 -11.90
C LYS A 39 -3.81 6.95 -12.46
N TYR A 40 -3.65 5.94 -11.61
CA TYR A 40 -3.29 4.58 -12.01
C TYR A 40 -4.46 3.64 -11.73
N ASP A 41 -4.62 2.64 -12.60
CA ASP A 41 -5.58 1.55 -12.45
C ASP A 41 -4.89 0.26 -11.98
N VAL A 42 -3.58 0.13 -12.25
CA VAL A 42 -2.78 -1.05 -11.92
C VAL A 42 -1.48 -0.64 -11.21
N LEU A 43 -1.09 -1.44 -10.21
CA LEU A 43 0.19 -1.34 -9.54
C LEU A 43 0.96 -2.65 -9.67
N VAL A 44 2.16 -2.59 -10.23
CA VAL A 44 3.03 -3.75 -10.40
C VAL A 44 4.22 -3.64 -9.45
N GLY A 45 4.56 -4.73 -8.75
CA GLY A 45 5.73 -4.74 -7.89
C GLY A 45 6.14 -6.14 -7.43
N ILE A 46 7.42 -6.29 -7.12
CA ILE A 46 8.03 -7.57 -6.73
C ILE A 46 7.68 -7.91 -5.27
N ASN A 47 7.77 -6.90 -4.40
CA ASN A 47 7.34 -6.98 -3.02
C ASN A 47 6.50 -5.74 -2.69
N LEU A 48 5.21 -5.82 -3.03
CA LEU A 48 4.23 -4.81 -2.65
C LEU A 48 3.97 -4.81 -1.12
N LEU A 49 4.65 -5.67 -0.36
CA LEU A 49 4.47 -5.86 1.07
C LEU A 49 5.59 -5.16 1.86
N ARG A 50 5.37 -3.88 2.14
CA ARG A 50 5.77 -3.32 3.44
C ARG A 50 4.51 -3.05 4.26
N GLU A 51 4.68 -3.03 5.58
CA GLU A 51 3.62 -2.84 6.55
C GLU A 51 2.79 -1.60 6.19
N GLY A 52 1.47 -1.77 6.02
CA GLY A 52 0.55 -0.60 5.95
C GLY A 52 -0.09 -0.23 4.61
N ILE A 53 0.13 -0.93 3.49
CA ILE A 53 -0.67 -0.63 2.27
C ILE A 53 -2.12 -1.11 2.46
N ASP A 54 -2.97 -0.15 2.77
CA ASP A 54 -4.42 -0.24 2.94
C ASP A 54 -5.12 0.41 1.75
N LEU A 55 -5.62 -0.42 0.84
CA LEU A 55 -6.24 0.02 -0.41
C LEU A 55 -7.64 -0.61 -0.53
N PRO A 56 -8.67 -0.02 0.10
CA PRO A 56 -10.04 -0.51 -0.02
C PRO A 56 -10.58 -0.43 -1.45
N GLU A 57 -9.93 0.32 -2.34
CA GLU A 57 -10.26 0.45 -3.75
C GLU A 57 -9.77 -0.74 -4.60
N VAL A 58 -8.79 -1.52 -4.11
CA VAL A 58 -8.22 -2.66 -4.84
C VAL A 58 -9.12 -3.89 -4.73
N SER A 59 -9.79 -4.23 -5.83
CA SER A 59 -10.68 -5.38 -5.90
C SER A 59 -9.98 -6.68 -6.27
N THR A 60 -8.83 -6.63 -6.94
CA THR A 60 -8.14 -7.81 -7.47
C THR A 60 -6.65 -7.77 -7.19
N VAL A 61 -6.10 -8.89 -6.72
CA VAL A 61 -4.66 -9.11 -6.57
C VAL A 61 -4.23 -10.27 -7.46
N ALA A 62 -3.32 -10.02 -8.39
CA ALA A 62 -2.73 -11.04 -9.25
C ALA A 62 -1.32 -11.40 -8.77
N ILE A 63 -1.07 -12.69 -8.54
CA ILE A 63 0.23 -13.23 -8.14
C ILE A 63 0.76 -14.04 -9.31
N LEU A 64 1.73 -13.47 -10.03
CA LEU A 64 2.47 -14.17 -11.08
C LEU A 64 3.50 -15.09 -10.44
N ASP A 65 3.81 -16.20 -11.12
CA ASP A 65 4.79 -17.19 -10.65
C ASP A 65 4.50 -17.63 -9.21
N ALA A 66 3.25 -17.99 -8.92
CA ALA A 66 2.82 -18.33 -7.57
C ALA A 66 3.43 -19.65 -7.06
N ASP A 67 3.93 -20.49 -7.96
CA ASP A 67 4.55 -21.78 -7.70
C ASP A 67 6.09 -21.76 -7.66
N LYS A 68 6.71 -20.60 -7.92
CA LYS A 68 8.16 -20.41 -7.76
C LYS A 68 8.49 -20.27 -6.28
N GLU A 69 8.93 -21.37 -5.68
CA GLU A 69 9.27 -21.41 -4.26
C GLU A 69 10.43 -20.45 -3.93
N GLY A 70 10.34 -19.82 -2.76
CA GLY A 70 11.30 -18.82 -2.31
C GLY A 70 10.68 -17.87 -1.29
N PHE A 71 11.45 -16.85 -0.88
CA PHE A 71 11.03 -15.90 0.15
C PHE A 71 9.66 -15.24 -0.12
N LEU A 72 9.42 -14.82 -1.37
CA LEU A 72 8.21 -14.10 -1.78
C LEU A 72 6.99 -15.01 -2.01
N ARG A 73 7.16 -16.34 -1.99
CA ARG A 73 6.11 -17.33 -2.25
C ARG A 73 5.98 -18.36 -1.14
N GLY A 74 6.62 -18.11 0.01
CA GLY A 74 6.38 -18.86 1.22
C GLY A 74 4.94 -18.70 1.71
N LYS A 75 4.49 -19.64 2.54
CA LYS A 75 3.14 -19.66 3.13
C LYS A 75 2.71 -18.29 3.69
N THR A 76 3.56 -17.67 4.50
CA THR A 76 3.26 -16.37 5.14
C THR A 76 3.13 -15.25 4.11
N ALA A 77 4.03 -15.19 3.12
CA ALA A 77 4.02 -14.17 2.09
C ALA A 77 2.76 -14.25 1.19
N LEU A 78 2.34 -15.47 0.83
CA LEU A 78 1.11 -15.68 0.07
C LEU A 78 -0.13 -15.24 0.87
N ILE A 79 -0.23 -15.61 2.14
CA ILE A 79 -1.35 -15.18 3.01
C ILE A 79 -1.39 -13.66 3.15
N GLN A 80 -0.25 -13.00 3.33
CA GLN A 80 -0.17 -11.54 3.41
C GLN A 80 -0.55 -10.86 2.09
N THR A 81 -0.13 -11.42 0.95
CA THR A 81 -0.51 -10.93 -0.38
C THR A 81 -2.02 -11.07 -0.59
N ILE A 82 -2.60 -12.22 -0.24
CA ILE A 82 -4.06 -12.45 -0.31
C ILE A 82 -4.82 -11.43 0.54
N GLY A 83 -4.31 -11.12 1.73
CA GLY A 83 -4.94 -10.17 2.65
C GLY A 83 -5.14 -8.76 2.08
N ARG A 84 -4.42 -8.38 1.01
CA ARG A 84 -4.59 -7.08 0.35
C ARG A 84 -5.94 -6.95 -0.36
N ALA A 85 -6.46 -8.04 -0.92
CA ALA A 85 -7.79 -8.06 -1.52
C ALA A 85 -8.92 -8.06 -0.48
N ALA A 86 -8.64 -8.38 0.79
CA ALA A 86 -9.67 -8.61 1.81
C ALA A 86 -10.41 -7.34 2.27
N ARG A 87 -9.95 -6.16 1.85
CA ARG A 87 -10.56 -4.87 2.19
C ARG A 87 -11.64 -4.42 1.21
N HIS A 88 -11.73 -5.06 0.04
CA HIS A 88 -12.73 -4.77 -0.97
C HIS A 88 -13.86 -5.79 -0.92
N ILE A 89 -15.11 -5.34 -1.09
CA ILE A 89 -16.30 -6.21 -1.05
C ILE A 89 -16.25 -7.36 -2.06
N ASN A 90 -15.77 -7.04 -3.27
CA ASN A 90 -15.55 -7.99 -4.36
C ASN A 90 -14.08 -8.47 -4.44
N GLY A 91 -13.37 -8.42 -3.31
CA GLY A 91 -11.97 -8.81 -3.21
C GLY A 91 -11.69 -10.21 -3.76
N ARG A 92 -10.81 -10.30 -4.76
CA ARG A 92 -10.40 -11.54 -5.41
C ARG A 92 -8.89 -11.64 -5.53
N VAL A 93 -8.37 -12.87 -5.46
CA VAL A 93 -6.97 -13.18 -5.73
C VAL A 93 -6.89 -14.18 -6.88
N ILE A 94 -5.96 -13.93 -7.80
CA ILE A 94 -5.64 -14.82 -8.91
C ILE A 94 -4.17 -15.23 -8.76
N MET A 95 -3.91 -16.54 -8.70
CA MET A 95 -2.56 -17.09 -8.66
C MET A 95 -2.27 -17.77 -9.98
N TYR A 96 -1.29 -17.27 -10.72
CA TYR A 96 -0.80 -17.91 -11.93
C TYR A 96 0.36 -18.85 -11.58
N ALA A 97 0.19 -20.13 -11.91
CA ALA A 97 1.13 -21.19 -11.56
C ALA A 97 0.89 -22.40 -12.49
N ASP A 98 1.96 -23.14 -12.76
CA ASP A 98 1.87 -24.41 -13.51
C ASP A 98 1.48 -25.56 -12.58
N ARG A 99 1.88 -25.48 -11.31
CA ARG A 99 1.56 -26.50 -10.28
C ARG A 99 1.12 -25.89 -8.96
N GLN A 100 0.36 -26.63 -8.18
CA GLN A 100 -0.04 -26.20 -6.84
C GLN A 100 0.99 -26.65 -5.79
N THR A 101 1.79 -25.71 -5.26
CA THR A 101 2.77 -25.98 -4.19
C THR A 101 2.11 -26.16 -2.81
N GLU A 102 2.86 -26.70 -1.84
CA GLU A 102 2.37 -26.81 -0.46
C GLU A 102 2.09 -25.45 0.17
N ALA A 103 2.91 -24.43 -0.10
CA ALA A 103 2.67 -23.07 0.37
C ALA A 103 1.33 -22.51 -0.15
N MET A 104 1.03 -22.74 -1.44
CA MET A 104 -0.25 -22.34 -2.05
C MET A 104 -1.42 -23.11 -1.43
N LYS A 105 -1.32 -24.43 -1.30
CA LYS A 105 -2.36 -25.27 -0.66
C LYS A 105 -2.73 -24.72 0.72
N VAL A 106 -1.72 -24.51 1.56
CA VAL A 106 -1.95 -24.04 2.93
C VAL A 106 -2.53 -22.63 2.94
N ALA A 107 -2.06 -21.72 2.09
CA ALA A 107 -2.60 -20.37 1.99
C ALA A 107 -4.08 -20.38 1.57
N ILE A 108 -4.44 -21.16 0.54
CA ILE A 108 -5.81 -21.30 0.03
C ILE A 108 -6.73 -21.90 1.10
N ILE A 109 -6.30 -22.97 1.78
CA ILE A 109 -7.07 -23.61 2.85
C ILE A 109 -7.36 -22.62 3.98
N GLU A 110 -6.34 -21.90 4.45
CA GLU A 110 -6.51 -20.95 5.55
C GLU A 110 -7.41 -19.78 5.15
N THR A 111 -7.28 -19.26 3.94
CA THR A 111 -8.17 -18.22 3.40
C THR A 111 -9.63 -18.69 3.35
N ASN A 112 -9.88 -19.89 2.82
CA ASN A 112 -11.22 -20.45 2.74
C ASN A 112 -11.82 -20.75 4.12
N ARG A 113 -11.00 -21.27 5.05
CA ARG A 113 -11.41 -21.51 6.44
C ARG A 113 -11.86 -20.21 7.12
N ARG A 114 -11.08 -19.13 7.00
CA ARG A 114 -11.43 -17.81 7.54
C ARG A 114 -12.68 -17.23 6.88
N ARG A 115 -12.77 -17.27 5.55
CA ARG A 115 -13.92 -16.76 4.81
C ARG A 115 -15.21 -17.47 5.21
N LYS A 116 -15.18 -18.81 5.35
CA LYS A 116 -16.33 -19.59 5.81
C LYS A 116 -16.78 -19.17 7.22
N ALA A 117 -15.83 -19.00 8.15
CA ALA A 117 -16.14 -18.53 9.49
C ALA A 117 -16.78 -17.12 9.49
N GLN A 118 -16.25 -16.20 8.68
CA GLN A 118 -16.78 -14.85 8.51
C GLN A 118 -18.19 -14.84 7.94
N ILE A 119 -18.46 -15.64 6.89
CA ILE A 119 -19.80 -15.77 6.30
C ILE A 119 -20.80 -16.29 7.34
N ASN A 120 -20.45 -17.35 8.07
CA ASN A 120 -21.31 -17.91 9.11
C ASN A 120 -21.61 -16.90 10.22
N TYR A 121 -20.59 -16.16 10.66
CA TYR A 121 -20.77 -15.10 11.64
C TYR A 121 -21.69 -13.99 11.10
N ASN A 122 -21.48 -13.54 9.87
CA ASN A 122 -22.29 -12.49 9.26
C ASN A 122 -23.75 -12.92 9.12
N LEU A 123 -24.02 -14.15 8.67
CA LEU A 123 -25.38 -14.69 8.56
C LEU A 123 -26.06 -14.77 9.93
N LYS A 124 -25.35 -15.27 10.95
CA LYS A 124 -25.89 -15.41 12.32
C LYS A 124 -26.23 -14.05 12.95
N ASN A 125 -25.47 -13.00 12.60
CA ASN A 125 -25.62 -11.66 13.19
C ASN A 125 -26.30 -10.65 12.25
N HIS A 126 -26.84 -11.10 11.11
CA HIS A 126 -27.45 -10.24 10.09
C HIS A 126 -26.55 -9.08 9.60
N ILE A 127 -25.24 -9.33 9.48
CA ILE A 127 -24.26 -8.34 9.04
C ILE A 127 -24.12 -8.41 7.52
N MET A 128 -24.46 -7.31 6.84
CA MET A 128 -24.14 -7.10 5.43
C MET A 128 -22.72 -6.55 5.31
N PRO A 129 -21.78 -7.22 4.60
CA PRO A 129 -20.45 -6.69 4.39
C PRO A 129 -20.51 -5.37 3.62
N LYS A 130 -19.78 -4.36 4.09
CA LYS A 130 -19.70 -3.03 3.47
C LYS A 130 -18.25 -2.68 3.21
N SER A 131 -18.00 -1.91 2.16
CA SER A 131 -16.66 -1.37 1.89
C SER A 131 -16.30 -0.35 2.98
N THR A 132 -15.03 -0.35 3.39
CA THR A 132 -14.46 0.66 4.28
C THR A 132 -13.85 1.83 3.51
N ALA A 133 -14.06 1.93 2.19
CA ALA A 133 -13.57 3.03 1.38
C ALA A 133 -14.04 4.38 1.96
N ARG A 134 -13.09 5.14 2.50
CA ARG A 134 -13.31 6.50 2.99
C ARG A 134 -13.00 7.49 1.87
N SER A 135 -13.75 8.58 1.81
CA SER A 135 -13.41 9.73 0.97
C SER A 135 -12.00 10.21 1.31
N ILE A 136 -11.16 10.26 0.29
CA ILE A 136 -9.79 10.75 0.38
C ILE A 136 -9.87 12.24 0.76
N GLN A 137 -9.34 12.63 1.93
CA GLN A 137 -9.33 14.02 2.38
C GLN A 137 -8.29 14.81 1.57
N LYS A 138 -8.75 15.65 0.64
CA LYS A 138 -7.94 16.47 -0.29
C LYS A 138 -6.92 17.40 0.39
N GLU A 139 -7.14 17.87 1.62
CA GLU A 139 -6.28 18.90 2.24
C GLU A 139 -4.91 18.38 2.68
N ARG A 140 -4.80 17.12 3.10
CA ARG A 140 -3.51 16.53 3.53
C ARG A 140 -2.62 16.16 2.34
N GLU A 141 -3.14 16.32 1.13
CA GLU A 141 -2.62 15.73 -0.08
C GLU A 141 -1.80 16.69 -0.94
N GLU A 142 -2.14 17.98 -0.99
CA GLU A 142 -1.33 19.00 -1.67
C GLU A 142 0.07 19.11 -1.06
N LEU A 143 0.16 18.99 0.27
CA LEU A 143 1.43 19.02 1.02
C LEU A 143 2.43 17.97 0.53
N VAL A 144 1.99 16.77 0.11
CA VAL A 144 2.90 15.69 -0.31
C VAL A 144 3.62 16.02 -1.62
N ASP A 145 2.94 16.69 -2.55
CA ASP A 145 3.52 17.04 -3.85
C ASP A 145 4.62 18.11 -3.70
N ASP A 146 4.41 19.11 -2.85
CA ASP A 146 5.38 20.18 -2.58
C ASP A 146 6.72 19.65 -2.06
N TYR A 147 6.71 18.61 -1.21
CA TYR A 147 7.96 18.08 -0.66
C TYR A 147 8.68 17.13 -1.62
N ILE A 148 8.02 16.53 -2.62
CA ILE A 148 8.67 15.55 -3.49
C ILE A 148 9.64 16.24 -4.46
N GLU A 149 9.29 17.41 -4.98
CA GLU A 149 10.10 18.18 -5.93
C GLU A 149 11.39 18.74 -5.32
N ILE A 150 11.49 18.81 -3.99
CA ILE A 150 12.66 19.35 -3.31
C ILE A 150 13.86 18.38 -3.43
N PRO A 151 15.04 18.85 -3.89
CA PRO A 151 16.29 18.08 -3.92
C PRO A 151 16.63 17.43 -2.56
N LYS A 152 17.23 16.24 -2.56
CA LYS A 152 17.59 15.50 -1.33
C LYS A 152 18.46 16.31 -0.35
N THR A 153 19.36 17.13 -0.88
CA THR A 153 20.21 18.05 -0.10
C THR A 153 19.38 19.11 0.62
N GLU A 154 18.38 19.68 -0.05
CA GLU A 154 17.47 20.68 0.50
C GLU A 154 16.48 20.07 1.50
N LYS A 155 15.99 18.85 1.26
CA LYS A 155 15.16 18.09 2.23
C LYS A 155 15.86 17.94 3.58
N THR A 156 17.14 17.60 3.57
CA THR A 156 17.93 17.42 4.80
C THR A 156 18.04 18.73 5.59
N ARG A 157 18.22 19.85 4.88
CA ARG A 157 18.25 21.18 5.49
C ARG A 157 16.88 21.58 6.04
N LEU A 158 15.82 21.35 5.27
CA LEU A 158 14.44 21.63 5.65
C LEU A 158 14.03 20.87 6.92
N ILE A 159 14.31 19.56 6.99
CA ILE A 159 14.05 18.75 8.19
C ILE A 159 14.77 19.32 9.41
N ARG A 160 16.04 19.73 9.25
CA ARG A 160 16.81 20.32 10.35
C ARG A 160 16.16 21.61 10.86
N ASP A 161 15.69 22.46 9.96
CA ASP A 161 15.03 23.72 10.31
C ASP A 161 13.65 23.50 10.93
N LEU A 162 12.87 22.54 10.42
CA LEU A 162 11.58 22.14 11.00
C LEU A 162 11.76 21.54 12.40
N ARG A 163 12.78 20.71 12.62
CA ARG A 163 13.10 20.15 13.95
C ARG A 163 13.39 21.25 14.97
N LYS A 164 14.18 22.26 14.59
CA LYS A 164 14.44 23.43 15.46
C LYS A 164 13.15 24.19 15.78
N LYS A 165 12.28 24.41 14.78
CA LYS A 165 10.97 25.07 14.98
C LYS A 165 10.05 24.25 15.89
N MET A 166 10.07 22.92 15.76
CA MET A 166 9.29 22.01 16.59
C MET A 166 9.74 22.04 18.05
N GLU A 167 11.06 22.00 18.29
CA GLU A 167 11.64 22.12 19.63
C GLU A 167 11.30 23.47 20.27
N LEU A 168 11.42 24.57 19.52
CA LEU A 168 11.02 25.90 19.98
C LEU A 168 9.52 25.98 20.32
N ALA A 169 8.65 25.41 19.47
CA ALA A 169 7.22 25.35 19.73
C ALA A 169 6.90 24.52 21.00
N ALA A 170 7.61 23.41 21.22
CA ALA A 170 7.47 22.59 22.42
C ALA A 170 7.94 23.34 23.69
N LEU A 171 9.05 24.08 23.61
CA LEU A 171 9.54 24.92 24.71
C LEU A 171 8.54 26.03 25.06
N ASN A 172 7.87 26.59 24.06
CA ASN A 172 6.84 27.62 24.22
C ASN A 172 5.46 27.06 24.60
N LEU A 173 5.35 25.75 24.88
CA LEU A 173 4.10 25.05 25.19
C LEU A 173 3.04 25.12 24.06
N GLU A 174 3.46 25.43 22.83
CA GLU A 174 2.64 25.43 21.61
C GLU A 174 2.50 24.00 21.04
N PHE A 175 1.92 23.08 21.82
CA PHE A 175 1.94 21.65 21.51
C PHE A 175 1.24 21.28 20.19
N GLU A 176 0.16 21.97 19.82
CA GLU A 176 -0.51 21.73 18.53
C GLU A 176 0.41 22.05 17.35
N LYS A 177 1.21 23.12 17.46
CA LYS A 177 2.15 23.53 16.42
C LYS A 177 3.36 22.60 16.38
N ALA A 178 3.86 22.18 17.54
CA ALA A 178 4.89 21.14 17.62
C ALA A 178 4.41 19.82 17.00
N ALA A 179 3.15 19.42 17.23
CA ALA A 179 2.55 18.24 16.62
C ALA A 179 2.45 18.37 15.09
N LYS A 180 2.00 19.52 14.57
CA LYS A 180 1.97 19.78 13.11
C LYS A 180 3.36 19.69 12.49
N LEU A 181 4.36 20.33 13.09
CA LEU A 181 5.74 20.31 12.60
C LEU A 181 6.35 18.90 12.66
N ARG A 182 6.04 18.12 13.71
CA ARG A 182 6.42 16.71 13.81
C ARG A 182 5.82 15.90 12.67
N ASP A 183 4.53 16.07 12.41
CA ASP A 183 3.83 15.34 11.37
C ASP A 183 4.36 15.71 9.97
N GLU A 184 4.75 16.97 9.76
CA GLU A 184 5.44 17.45 8.55
C GLU A 184 6.84 16.82 8.40
N ILE A 185 7.62 16.74 9.48
CA ILE A 185 8.94 16.06 9.48
C ILE A 185 8.77 14.57 9.15
N ILE A 186 7.79 13.89 9.76
CA ILE A 186 7.50 12.47 9.50
C ILE A 186 7.14 12.28 8.03
N LEU A 187 6.35 13.20 7.46
CA LEU A 187 5.98 13.16 6.04
C LEU A 187 7.24 13.23 5.16
N ILE A 188 8.14 14.19 5.43
CA ILE A 188 9.37 14.39 4.64
C ILE A 188 10.37 13.23 4.85
N GLU A 189 10.50 12.72 6.07
CA GLU A 189 11.36 11.56 6.39
C GLU A 189 10.80 10.24 5.84
N GLY A 190 9.48 10.18 5.61
CA GLY A 190 8.79 9.00 5.09
C GLY A 190 8.92 7.79 6.01
N LYS A 191 8.58 7.98 7.30
CA LYS A 191 8.47 6.90 8.30
C LYS A 191 7.02 6.58 8.64
#